data_AF-A0A3N5ZNM7-F1
#
_entry.id   AF-A0A3N5ZNM7-F1
#
_cell.length_a   1.000
_cell.length_b   1.000
_cell.length_c   1.000
_cell.angle_alpha   90.00
_cell.angle_beta   90.00
_cell.angle_gamma   90.00
#
_symmetry.space_group_name_H-M   'P 1'
#
loop_
_entity.id
_entity.type
_entity.pdbx_description
1 polymer ?
#
loop_
_entity_poly.entity_id
_entity_poly.type
_entity_poly.pdbx_seq_one_letter_code
_entity_poly.pdbx_strand_id
1 'polypeptide(L)' 'MDPEAFNEEDWIETDDKFHDHCGVFGIANSLEAAQHAFLGLYGLQHRGQESAGIVTSDGNCLYLHKGMGHVADVF' A
#
# COMPACT_ATOMS: atom_id res chain seq x y z
N MET A 1 40.02 5.60 -9.89
CA MET A 1 39.83 6.38 -11.11
C MET A 1 40.60 5.66 -12.20
N ASP A 2 39.97 4.61 -12.72
CA ASP A 2 40.38 3.95 -13.95
C ASP A 2 39.45 4.53 -15.04
N PRO A 3 39.95 5.16 -16.13
CA PRO A 3 39.13 6.05 -16.94
C PRO A 3 38.40 5.34 -18.09
N GLU A 4 38.63 4.04 -18.34
CA GLU A 4 38.14 3.37 -19.54
C GLU A 4 37.61 1.96 -19.26
N ALA A 5 36.39 1.87 -18.73
CA ALA A 5 35.42 0.81 -19.02
C ALA A 5 34.12 1.11 -18.27
N PHE A 6 33.36 2.10 -18.75
CA PHE A 6 31.96 2.22 -18.40
C PHE A 6 31.19 1.61 -19.59
N ASN A 7 30.82 0.34 -19.48
CA ASN A 7 30.09 -0.35 -20.54
C ASN A 7 28.63 0.14 -20.52
N GLU A 8 28.10 0.62 -21.65
CA GLU A 8 26.71 1.11 -21.72
C GLU A 8 25.67 -0.01 -21.46
N GLU A 9 26.08 -1.28 -21.51
CA GLU A 9 25.24 -2.44 -21.20
C GLU A 9 25.06 -2.70 -19.69
N ASP A 10 25.84 -2.07 -18.81
CA ASP A 10 25.74 -2.24 -17.33
C ASP A 10 24.46 -1.59 -16.73
N TRP A 11 23.70 -0.81 -17.51
CA TRP A 11 22.51 -0.09 -17.03
C TRP A 11 21.16 -0.79 -17.29
N ILE A 12 21.15 -2.02 -17.83
CA ILE A 12 19.89 -2.74 -18.10
C ILE A 12 19.78 -4.02 -17.27
N GLU A 13 19.95 -3.90 -15.96
CA GLU A 13 19.21 -4.74 -15.02
C GLU A 13 18.66 -3.86 -13.90
N THR A 14 17.72 -2.98 -14.25
CA THR A 14 16.73 -2.58 -13.24
C THR A 14 15.93 -3.83 -12.93
N ASP A 15 16.19 -4.43 -11.78
CA ASP A 15 15.31 -5.41 -11.15
C ASP A 15 13.97 -4.72 -10.86
N ASP A 16 13.17 -4.52 -11.91
CA ASP A 16 11.88 -3.84 -11.94
C ASP A 16 10.78 -4.81 -11.44
N LYS A 17 11.16 -5.75 -10.57
CA LYS A 17 10.25 -6.67 -9.93
C LYS A 17 9.66 -5.94 -8.72
N PHE A 18 8.34 -5.91 -8.63
CA PHE A 18 7.66 -5.60 -7.37
C PHE A 18 7.99 -6.70 -6.37
N HIS A 19 8.88 -6.44 -5.40
CA HIS A 19 9.26 -7.44 -4.39
C HIS A 19 8.23 -7.52 -3.26
N ASP A 20 7.40 -6.49 -3.05
CA ASP A 20 6.36 -6.47 -2.02
C ASP A 20 5.01 -6.06 -2.61
N HIS A 21 4.02 -6.95 -2.55
CA HIS A 21 2.67 -6.64 -3.03
C HIS A 21 1.88 -5.93 -1.92
N CYS A 22 1.79 -4.61 -1.94
CA CYS A 22 0.81 -3.89 -1.11
C CYS A 22 -0.50 -3.64 -1.89
N GLY A 23 -1.62 -3.55 -1.18
CA GLY A 23 -2.92 -3.16 -1.72
C GLY A 23 -3.33 -1.78 -1.21
N VAL A 24 -3.88 -0.93 -2.09
CA VAL A 24 -4.42 0.38 -1.73
C VAL A 24 -5.86 0.48 -2.20
N PHE A 25 -6.72 0.99 -1.32
CA PHE A 25 -8.13 1.28 -1.62
C PHE A 25 -8.47 2.70 -1.15
N GLY A 26 -9.31 3.40 -1.91
CA GLY A 26 -9.77 4.75 -1.58
C GLY A 26 -11.24 4.96 -1.95
N ILE A 27 -11.94 5.73 -1.14
CA ILE A 27 -13.33 6.15 -1.35
C ILE A 27 -13.48 7.61 -0.90
N ALA A 28 -14.34 8.36 -1.58
CA ALA A 28 -14.68 9.74 -1.25
C ALA A 28 -16.20 9.94 -1.25
N ASN A 29 -16.68 10.99 -0.57
CA ASN A 29 -18.10 11.36 -0.48
C ASN A 29 -19.01 10.23 0.04
N SER A 30 -18.54 9.47 1.03
CA SER A 30 -19.29 8.40 1.67
C SER A 30 -19.41 8.65 3.16
N LEU A 31 -20.64 8.58 3.70
CA LEU A 31 -20.88 8.61 5.15
C LEU A 31 -20.30 7.38 5.87
N GLU A 32 -20.08 6.30 5.11
CA GLU A 32 -19.60 5.00 5.60
C GLU A 32 -18.19 4.72 5.04
N ALA A 33 -17.37 5.76 4.86
CA ALA A 33 -16.06 5.66 4.22
C ALA A 33 -15.16 4.62 4.90
N ALA A 34 -15.21 4.50 6.24
CA ALA A 34 -14.45 3.51 7.00
C ALA A 34 -14.83 2.07 6.63
N GLN A 35 -16.13 1.77 6.54
CA GLN A 35 -16.63 0.43 6.23
C GLN A 35 -16.32 0.03 4.79
N HIS A 36 -16.47 0.97 3.85
CA HIS A 36 -16.09 0.73 2.46
C HIS A 36 -14.57 0.52 2.31
N ALA A 37 -13.75 1.30 3.04
CA ALA A 37 -12.31 1.10 3.08
C ALA A 37 -11.93 -0.28 3.63
N PHE A 38 -12.58 -0.72 4.71
CA PHE A 38 -12.41 -2.05 5.27
C PHE A 38 -12.73 -3.15 4.24
N LEU A 39 -13.90 -3.10 3.60
CA LEU A 39 -14.32 -4.10 2.60
C LEU A 39 -13.37 -4.11 1.39
N GLY A 40 -12.93 -2.94 0.95
CA GLY A 40 -11.97 -2.79 -0.14
C GLY A 40 -10.61 -3.41 0.18
N LEU A 41 -10.07 -3.11 1.37
CA LEU A 41 -8.82 -3.71 1.84
C LEU A 41 -8.96 -5.22 2.07
N TYR A 42 -10.10 -5.67 2.61
CA TYR A 42 -10.38 -7.10 2.80
C TYR A 42 -10.39 -7.85 1.47
N GLY A 43 -11.00 -7.28 0.41
CA GLY A 43 -10.92 -7.82 -0.94
C GLY A 43 -9.50 -7.85 -1.52
N LEU A 44 -8.63 -6.92 -1.10
CA LEU A 44 -7.23 -6.82 -1.50
C LEU A 44 -6.26 -7.59 -0.59
N GLN A 45 -6.75 -8.34 0.41
CA GLN A 45 -5.93 -9.05 1.40
C GLN A 45 -4.90 -10.01 0.76
N HIS A 46 -5.20 -10.53 -0.43
CA HIS A 46 -4.31 -11.39 -1.20
C HIS A 46 -3.04 -10.68 -1.72
N ARG A 47 -2.98 -9.35 -1.66
CA ARG A 47 -1.80 -8.57 -2.04
C ARG A 47 -0.82 -8.51 -0.88
N GLY A 48 -1.23 -8.09 0.32
CA GLY A 48 -0.35 -7.98 1.48
C GLY A 48 -1.01 -8.50 2.76
N GLN A 49 -0.24 -9.21 3.60
CA GLN A 49 -0.75 -9.92 4.80
C GLN A 49 -0.13 -9.46 6.12
N GLU A 50 0.85 -8.56 6.07
CA GLU A 50 1.68 -8.23 7.22
C GLU A 50 1.06 -7.14 8.11
N SER A 51 0.35 -6.19 7.50
CA SER A 51 -0.29 -5.08 8.21
C SER A 51 -1.43 -4.49 7.39
N ALA A 52 -2.30 -3.73 8.06
CA ALA A 52 -3.36 -2.96 7.43
C ALA A 52 -3.57 -1.62 8.15
N GLY A 53 -4.10 -0.64 7.41
CA GLY A 53 -4.39 0.69 7.94
C GLY A 53 -5.48 1.41 7.16
N ILE A 54 -6.34 2.13 7.87
CA ILE A 54 -7.38 2.98 7.30
C ILE A 54 -7.24 4.37 7.89
N VAL A 55 -7.28 5.38 7.03
CA VAL A 55 -7.45 6.78 7.42
C VAL A 55 -8.76 7.28 6.84
N THR A 56 -9.58 7.93 7.66
CA THR A 56 -10.81 8.61 7.21
C THR A 56 -10.78 10.09 7.59
N SER A 57 -11.67 10.88 6.99
CA SER A 57 -11.86 12.29 7.34
C SER A 57 -13.34 12.64 7.46
N ASP A 58 -13.66 13.51 8.42
CA ASP A 58 -14.97 14.17 8.53
C ASP A 58 -14.98 15.57 7.88
N GLY A 59 -13.91 15.93 7.15
CA GLY A 59 -13.71 17.25 6.56
C GLY A 59 -12.97 18.25 7.46
N ASN A 60 -12.84 17.97 8.75
CA ASN A 60 -12.10 18.83 9.70
C ASN A 60 -10.88 18.11 10.29
N CYS A 61 -11.03 16.82 10.56
CA CYS A 61 -10.05 15.97 11.20
C CYS A 61 -9.74 14.73 10.35
N LEU A 62 -8.58 14.13 10.63
CA LEU A 62 -8.21 12.81 10.13
C LEU A 62 -8.23 11.81 11.27
N TYR A 63 -8.79 10.62 11.02
CA TYR A 63 -8.85 9.52 11.97
C TYR A 63 -8.07 8.34 11.39
N LEU A 64 -7.01 7.92 12.08
CA LEU A 64 -6.14 6.83 11.66
C LEU A 64 -6.30 5.63 12.60
N HIS A 65 -6.50 4.46 12.04
CA HIS A 65 -6.33 3.19 12.73
C HIS A 65 -5.47 2.25 11.87
N LYS A 66 -4.43 1.65 12.47
CA LYS A 66 -3.53 0.72 11.79
C LYS A 66 -2.97 -0.33 12.75
N GLY A 67 -2.65 -1.50 12.23
CA GLY A 67 -2.13 -2.61 13.01
C GLY A 67 -1.41 -3.65 12.14
N MET A 68 -0.71 -4.55 12.82
CA MET A 68 -0.10 -5.72 12.21
C MET A 68 -1.14 -6.85 12.08
N GLY A 69 -0.99 -7.70 11.06
CA GLY A 69 -1.87 -8.84 10.79
C GLY A 69 -2.85 -8.60 9.65
N HIS A 70 -3.81 -9.53 9.51
CA HIS A 70 -4.83 -9.45 8.46
C HIS A 70 -5.81 -8.29 8.72
N VAL A 71 -6.45 -7.82 7.66
CA VAL A 71 -7.45 -6.74 7.70
C VAL A 71 -8.54 -7.06 8.73
N ALA A 72 -9.03 -8.31 8.80
CA ALA A 72 -10.07 -8.70 9.76
C ALA A 72 -9.60 -8.80 11.22
N ASP A 73 -8.29 -8.84 11.47
CA ASP A 73 -7.74 -8.83 12.83
C ASP A 73 -7.45 -7.40 13.31
N VAL A 74 -7.19 -6.49 12.37
CA VAL A 74 -6.89 -5.08 12.66
C VAL A 74 -8.15 -4.26 12.93
N PHE A 75 -9.29 -4.57 12.30
CA PHE A 75 -10.53 -3.77 12.32
C PHE A 75 -11.75 -4.51 12.87
#